data_AF-A0A4R6P5T7-F1
#
_entry.id   AF-A0A4R6P5T7-F1
#
_cell.length_a   1.000
_cell.length_b   1.000
_cell.length_c   1.000
_cell.angle_alpha   90.00
_cell.angle_beta   90.00
_cell.angle_gamma   90.00
#
_symmetry.space_group_name_H-M   'P 1'
#
loop_
_entity.id
_entity.type
_entity.pdbx_description
1 polymer ?
#
loop_
_entity_poly.entity_id
_entity_poly.type
_entity_poly.pdbx_seq_one_letter_code
_entity_poly.pdbx_strand_id
1 'polypeptide(L)'
;MSVRIHPKHAVLAEYKSYGTFAAVFISTILLVLNSYTKDYDLGEIAQKHRQAGADLWVIRENYLSLLTDLKMDADTAHEIRRRRDELIEKLHAVYTGSPITNYRAYTKAQKALKKLEDMTFAEAEIDAFLPKELKQKNTC
;
A
#
# COMPACT_ATOMS: atom_id res chain seq x y z
N MET A 1 -15.60 74.97 -14.51
CA MET A 1 -14.97 73.85 -15.24
C MET A 1 -15.53 72.56 -14.65
N SER A 2 -16.60 72.02 -15.23
CA SER A 2 -17.30 70.84 -14.69
C SER A 2 -16.67 69.58 -15.29
N VAL A 3 -15.89 68.85 -14.50
CA VAL A 3 -15.27 67.58 -14.91
C VAL A 3 -16.34 66.50 -14.92
N ARG A 4 -16.69 66.04 -16.12
CA ARG A 4 -17.62 64.92 -16.34
C ARG A 4 -16.96 63.62 -15.84
N ILE A 5 -17.36 63.15 -14.65
CA ILE A 5 -16.85 61.90 -14.09
C ILE A 5 -17.55 60.73 -14.82
N HIS A 6 -16.78 59.97 -15.61
CA HIS A 6 -17.24 58.76 -16.28
C HIS A 6 -17.58 57.63 -15.28
N PRO A 7 -18.51 56.70 -15.60
CA PRO A 7 -19.08 55.71 -14.68
C PRO A 7 -18.13 54.54 -14.36
N LYS A 8 -16.86 54.81 -14.04
CA LYS A 8 -15.87 53.79 -13.69
C LYS A 8 -16.22 53.05 -12.38
N HIS A 9 -16.96 53.71 -11.49
CA HIS A 9 -17.34 53.16 -10.17
C HIS A 9 -18.33 51.98 -10.27
N ALA A 10 -19.24 52.00 -11.25
CA ALA A 10 -20.23 50.94 -11.44
C ALA A 10 -19.59 49.65 -11.97
N VAL A 11 -18.67 49.79 -12.93
CA VAL A 11 -17.94 48.66 -13.52
C VAL A 11 -17.03 47.99 -12.48
N LEU A 12 -16.34 48.77 -11.66
CA LEU A 12 -15.50 48.24 -10.56
C LEU A 12 -16.31 47.51 -9.49
N ALA A 13 -17.54 47.95 -9.21
CA ALA A 13 -18.44 47.29 -8.27
C ALA A 13 -18.91 45.92 -8.81
N GLU A 14 -19.17 45.83 -10.12
CA GLU A 14 -19.54 44.58 -10.77
C GLU A 14 -18.40 43.54 -10.70
N TYR A 15 -17.18 43.93 -11.08
CA TYR A 15 -16.00 43.05 -10.97
C TYR A 15 -15.72 42.60 -9.53
N LYS A 16 -15.95 43.48 -8.53
CA LYS A 16 -15.82 43.14 -7.10
C LYS A 16 -16.85 42.09 -6.66
N SER A 17 -18.07 42.16 -7.19
CA SER A 17 -19.13 41.18 -6.91
C SER A 17 -18.77 39.79 -7.44
N TYR A 18 -18.32 39.69 -8.70
CA TYR A 18 -17.87 38.42 -9.29
C TYR A 18 -16.65 37.84 -8.56
N GLY A 19 -15.68 38.67 -8.19
CA GLY A 19 -14.50 38.25 -7.43
C GLY A 19 -14.86 37.70 -6.04
N THR A 20 -15.86 38.30 -5.38
CA THR A 20 -16.35 37.82 -4.08
C THR A 20 -17.04 36.46 -4.22
N PHE A 21 -17.88 36.28 -5.24
CA PHE A 21 -18.55 35.01 -5.48
C PHE A 21 -17.56 33.88 -5.82
N ALA A 22 -16.55 34.18 -6.66
CA ALA A 22 -15.47 33.24 -6.96
C ALA A 22 -14.66 32.88 -5.71
N ALA A 23 -14.32 33.86 -4.87
CA ALA A 23 -13.59 33.63 -3.62
C ALA A 23 -14.39 32.76 -2.63
N VAL A 24 -15.69 33.02 -2.47
CA VAL A 24 -16.58 32.20 -1.63
C VAL A 24 -16.68 30.78 -2.17
N PHE A 25 -16.83 30.62 -3.49
CA PHE A 25 -16.90 29.30 -4.12
C PHE A 25 -15.61 28.49 -3.94
N ILE A 26 -14.45 29.11 -4.22
CA ILE A 26 -13.13 28.50 -4.03
C ILE A 26 -12.90 28.16 -2.55
N SER A 27 -13.24 29.07 -1.64
CA SER A 27 -13.10 28.84 -0.19
C SER A 27 -14.02 27.72 0.30
N THR A 28 -15.22 27.60 -0.26
CA THR A 28 -16.17 26.52 0.06
C THR A 28 -15.64 25.18 -0.44
N ILE A 29 -15.11 25.10 -1.67
CA ILE A 29 -14.47 23.88 -2.18
C ILE A 29 -13.26 23.51 -1.34
N LEU A 30 -12.39 24.47 -1.00
CA LEU A 30 -11.23 24.25 -0.13
C LEU A 30 -11.66 23.74 1.25
N LEU A 31 -12.75 24.27 1.80
CA LEU A 31 -13.29 23.82 3.09
C LEU A 31 -13.81 22.38 3.01
N VAL A 32 -14.56 22.04 1.96
CA VAL A 32 -15.05 20.67 1.73
C VAL A 32 -13.90 19.70 1.53
N LEU A 33 -12.90 20.06 0.75
CA LEU A 33 -11.70 19.23 0.53
C LEU A 33 -10.92 19.03 1.84
N ASN A 34 -10.65 20.09 2.60
CA ASN A 34 -9.96 19.99 3.88
C ASN A 34 -10.76 19.21 4.92
N SER A 35 -12.08 19.34 4.94
CA SER A 35 -12.94 18.56 5.83
C SER A 35 -12.93 17.08 5.44
N TYR A 36 -13.04 16.78 4.14
CA TYR A 36 -13.03 15.40 3.64
C TYR A 36 -11.70 14.70 3.90
N THR A 37 -10.56 15.38 3.72
CA THR A 37 -9.24 14.80 4.02
C THR A 37 -8.93 14.69 5.51
N LYS A 38 -9.58 15.50 6.36
CA LYS A 38 -9.37 15.46 7.82
C LYS A 38 -10.00 14.23 8.47
N ASP A 39 -11.17 13.80 7.99
CA ASP A 39 -11.93 12.70 8.59
C ASP A 39 -11.69 11.35 7.87
N TYR A 40 -11.13 11.37 6.66
CA TYR A 40 -10.82 10.17 5.90
C TYR A 40 -9.32 9.85 6.01
N ASP A 41 -8.96 8.99 6.96
CA ASP A 41 -7.57 8.63 7.24
C ASP A 41 -6.99 7.64 6.20
N LEU A 42 -7.00 8.06 4.93
CA LEU A 42 -6.37 7.35 3.81
C LEU A 42 -4.87 7.15 4.07
N GLY A 43 -4.25 8.09 4.80
CA GLY A 43 -2.85 8.03 5.22
C GLY A 43 -2.63 6.87 6.18
N GLU A 44 -3.42 6.75 7.24
CA GLU A 44 -3.32 5.66 8.20
C GLU A 44 -3.64 4.31 7.55
N ILE A 45 -4.64 4.21 6.68
CA ILE A 45 -4.95 2.95 5.96
C ILE A 45 -3.78 2.54 5.05
N ALA A 46 -3.23 3.48 4.28
CA ALA A 46 -2.07 3.22 3.44
C ALA A 46 -0.85 2.79 4.27
N GLN A 47 -0.64 3.44 5.41
CA GLN A 47 0.44 3.10 6.33
C GLN A 47 0.24 1.71 6.96
N LYS A 48 -0.98 1.35 7.34
CA LYS A 48 -1.33 0.01 7.85
C LYS A 48 -1.08 -1.08 6.81
N HIS A 49 -1.43 -0.85 5.54
CA HIS A 49 -1.10 -1.79 4.46
C HIS A 49 0.42 -1.91 4.24
N ARG A 50 1.16 -0.80 4.29
CA ARG A 50 2.61 -0.80 4.18
C ARG A 50 3.26 -1.56 5.33
N GLN A 51 2.79 -1.34 6.54
CA GLN A 51 3.29 -2.02 7.74
C GLN A 51 3.02 -3.52 7.65
N ALA A 52 1.80 -3.93 7.31
CA ALA A 52 1.47 -5.34 7.12
C ALA A 52 2.37 -6.02 6.06
N GLY A 53 2.70 -5.32 4.97
CA GLY A 53 3.65 -5.81 3.98
C GLY A 53 5.07 -6.00 4.53
N ALA A 54 5.56 -5.05 5.33
CA ALA A 54 6.87 -5.16 5.98
C ALA A 54 6.92 -6.32 6.99
N ASP A 55 5.86 -6.51 7.78
CA ASP A 55 5.77 -7.59 8.76
C ASP A 55 5.71 -8.97 8.08
N LEU A 56 4.96 -9.09 6.98
CA LEU A 56 4.91 -10.31 6.16
C LEU A 56 6.27 -10.65 5.53
N TRP A 57 7.05 -9.63 5.13
CA TRP A 57 8.38 -9.84 4.58
C TRP A 57 9.33 -10.52 5.58
N VAL A 58 9.35 -10.04 6.83
CA VAL A 58 10.17 -10.64 7.90
C VAL A 58 9.78 -12.10 8.16
N ILE A 59 8.48 -12.41 8.16
CA ILE A 59 8.00 -13.78 8.32
C ILE A 59 8.48 -14.67 7.17
N ARG A 60 8.42 -14.17 5.94
CA ARG A 60 8.91 -14.88 4.75
C ARG A 60 10.41 -15.19 4.86
N GLU A 61 11.23 -14.24 5.27
CA GLU A 61 12.67 -14.46 5.46
C GLU A 61 12.95 -15.52 6.55
N ASN A 62 12.22 -15.47 7.66
CA ASN A 62 12.35 -16.48 8.72
C ASN A 62 11.97 -17.89 8.25
N TYR A 63 10.96 -18.04 7.39
CA TYR A 63 10.65 -19.33 6.76
C TYR A 63 11.78 -19.83 5.86
N LEU A 64 12.39 -18.95 5.06
CA LEU A 64 13.53 -19.33 4.22
C LEU A 64 14.75 -19.76 5.06
N SER A 65 15.01 -19.07 6.17
CA SER A 65 16.04 -19.47 7.14
C SER A 65 15.73 -20.86 7.70
N LEU A 66 14.49 -21.09 8.18
CA LEU A 66 14.06 -22.37 8.74
C LEU A 66 14.18 -23.52 7.73
N LEU A 67 13.82 -23.29 6.46
CA LEU A 67 13.98 -24.27 5.39
C LEU A 67 15.46 -24.59 5.11
N THR A 68 16.33 -23.60 5.25
CA THR A 68 17.78 -23.78 5.08
C THR A 68 18.35 -24.60 6.25
N ASP A 69 17.98 -24.28 7.48
CA ASP A 69 18.38 -25.02 8.69
C ASP A 69 17.93 -26.49 8.61
N LEU A 70 16.70 -26.74 8.13
CA LEU A 70 16.18 -28.08 7.88
C LEU A 70 17.02 -28.85 6.85
N LYS A 71 17.47 -28.18 5.78
CA LYS A 71 18.29 -28.81 4.75
C LYS A 71 19.71 -29.12 5.23
N MET A 72 20.22 -28.32 6.16
CA MET A 72 21.55 -28.50 6.77
C MET A 72 21.55 -29.51 7.93
N ASP A 73 20.40 -30.10 8.27
CA ASP A 73 20.20 -30.97 9.44
C ASP A 73 20.75 -30.35 10.73
N ALA A 74 20.67 -29.01 10.82
CA ALA A 74 21.29 -28.23 11.88
C ALA A 74 20.51 -28.29 13.21
N ASP A 75 19.22 -28.63 13.15
CA ASP A 75 18.30 -28.61 14.28
C ASP A 75 17.53 -29.94 14.41
N THR A 76 17.10 -30.27 15.64
CA THR A 76 16.27 -31.45 15.89
C THR A 76 14.85 -31.26 15.34
N ALA A 77 14.20 -32.35 14.91
CA ALA A 77 12.84 -32.34 14.37
C ALA A 77 11.76 -31.79 15.33
N HIS A 78 12.04 -31.73 16.64
CA HIS A 78 11.16 -31.12 17.63
C HIS A 78 11.30 -29.59 17.62
N GLU A 79 12.53 -29.07 17.58
CA GLU A 79 12.80 -27.63 17.57
C GLU A 79 12.29 -26.97 16.28
N ILE A 80 12.45 -27.64 15.13
CA ILE A 80 11.93 -27.17 13.84
C ILE A 80 10.40 -27.05 13.88
N ARG A 81 9.70 -28.02 14.49
CA ARG A 81 8.24 -27.98 14.64
C ARG A 81 7.80 -26.82 15.52
N ARG A 82 8.48 -26.59 16.64
CA ARG A 82 8.22 -25.45 17.53
C ARG A 82 8.37 -24.12 16.80
N ARG A 83 9.50 -23.89 16.11
CA ARG A 83 9.72 -22.65 15.34
C ARG A 83 8.71 -22.45 14.22
N ARG A 84 8.30 -23.54 13.54
CA ARG A 84 7.23 -23.48 12.54
C ARG A 84 5.92 -23.02 13.17
N ASP A 85 5.53 -23.59 14.30
CA ASP A 85 4.26 -23.27 14.95
C ASP A 85 4.27 -21.80 15.44
N GLU A 86 5.38 -21.33 16.00
CA GLU A 86 5.58 -19.91 16.34
C GLU A 86 5.47 -18.98 15.12
N LEU A 87 6.00 -19.37 13.96
CA LEU A 87 5.87 -18.59 12.72
C LEU A 87 4.43 -18.54 12.22
N ILE A 88 3.67 -19.63 12.35
CA ILE A 88 2.26 -19.69 11.99
C ILE A 88 1.44 -18.73 12.87
N GLU A 89 1.71 -18.71 14.17
CA GLU A 89 1.05 -17.78 15.09
C GLU A 89 1.35 -16.31 14.76
N LYS A 90 2.61 -15.98 14.48
CA LYS A 90 3.02 -14.64 14.04
C LYS A 90 2.34 -14.24 12.73
N LEU A 91 2.25 -15.17 11.77
CA LEU A 91 1.57 -14.94 10.50
C LEU A 91 0.07 -14.64 10.70
N HIS A 92 -0.59 -15.41 11.57
CA HIS A 92 -1.99 -15.17 11.90
C HIS A 92 -2.20 -13.80 12.57
N ALA A 93 -1.31 -13.39 13.48
CA ALA A 93 -1.36 -12.07 14.11
C ALA A 93 -1.25 -10.92 13.09
N VAL A 94 -0.34 -11.03 12.10
CA VAL A 94 -0.20 -10.02 11.05
C VAL A 94 -1.44 -9.96 10.15
N TYR A 95 -2.00 -11.11 9.76
CA TYR A 95 -3.21 -11.13 8.94
C TYR A 95 -4.43 -10.56 9.67
N THR A 96 -4.60 -10.88 10.95
CA THR A 96 -5.71 -10.35 11.76
C THR A 96 -5.60 -8.85 12.04
N GLY A 97 -4.38 -8.31 12.14
CA GLY A 97 -4.14 -6.87 12.28
C GLY A 97 -4.18 -6.07 10.97
N SER A 98 -4.24 -6.74 9.81
CA SER A 98 -4.16 -6.09 8.50
C SER A 98 -5.51 -5.53 8.04
N PRO A 99 -5.55 -4.31 7.46
CA PRO A 99 -6.77 -3.78 6.87
C PRO A 99 -7.26 -4.62 5.68
N ILE A 100 -8.57 -4.83 5.62
CA ILE A 100 -9.22 -5.63 4.58
C ILE A 100 -9.10 -4.92 3.22
N THR A 101 -8.70 -5.65 2.20
CA THR A 101 -8.61 -5.12 0.83
C THR A 101 -9.98 -5.14 0.14
N ASN A 102 -10.17 -4.33 -0.92
CA ASN A 102 -11.39 -4.34 -1.73
C ASN A 102 -11.21 -5.15 -3.02
N TYR A 103 -12.32 -5.67 -3.58
CA TYR A 103 -12.32 -6.50 -4.80
C TYR A 103 -11.64 -5.82 -6.00
N ARG A 104 -11.78 -4.50 -6.15
CA ARG A 104 -11.14 -3.74 -7.24
C ARG A 104 -9.62 -3.72 -7.08
N ALA A 105 -9.12 -3.47 -5.87
CA ALA A 105 -7.71 -3.51 -5.53
C ALA A 105 -7.14 -4.91 -5.74
N TYR A 106 -7.85 -5.95 -5.28
CA TYR A 106 -7.48 -7.35 -5.49
C TYR A 106 -7.36 -7.69 -6.98
N THR A 107 -8.37 -7.34 -7.79
CA THR A 107 -8.36 -7.60 -9.24
C THR A 107 -7.23 -6.86 -9.95
N LYS A 108 -6.93 -5.63 -9.51
CA LYS A 108 -5.81 -4.83 -10.06
C LYS A 108 -4.46 -5.46 -9.71
N ALA A 109 -4.27 -5.88 -8.46
CA ALA A 109 -3.07 -6.59 -8.03
C ALA A 109 -2.91 -7.91 -8.79
N GLN A 110 -3.97 -8.72 -8.91
CA GLN A 110 -3.94 -9.98 -9.65
C GLN A 110 -3.58 -9.80 -11.13
N LYS A 111 -4.11 -8.76 -11.78
CA LYS A 111 -3.75 -8.43 -13.17
C LYS A 111 -2.30 -8.00 -13.30
N ALA A 112 -1.76 -7.26 -12.32
CA ALA A 112 -0.35 -6.89 -12.30
C ALA A 112 0.53 -8.14 -12.16
N LEU A 113 0.26 -9.00 -11.17
CA LEU A 113 0.99 -10.26 -10.95
C LEU A 113 0.99 -11.16 -12.21
N LYS A 114 -0.18 -11.38 -12.82
CA LYS A 114 -0.29 -12.24 -14.03
C LYS A 114 0.38 -11.67 -15.29
N LYS A 115 0.51 -10.35 -15.40
CA LYS A 115 1.06 -9.70 -16.60
C LYS A 115 2.52 -9.29 -16.46
N LEU A 116 2.98 -9.11 -15.23
CA LEU A 116 4.37 -8.79 -14.91
C LEU A 116 5.17 -10.04 -14.52
N GLU A 117 4.52 -11.22 -14.54
CA GLU A 117 5.08 -12.52 -14.15
C GLU A 117 5.62 -12.57 -12.70
N ASP A 118 5.21 -11.62 -11.84
CA ASP A 118 5.46 -11.69 -10.41
C ASP A 118 4.51 -12.71 -9.76
N MET A 119 5.07 -13.66 -9.00
CA MET A 119 4.36 -14.72 -8.26
C MET A 119 3.57 -15.70 -9.14
N THR A 120 4.08 -16.01 -10.33
CA THR A 120 3.52 -17.08 -11.19
C THR A 120 3.85 -18.47 -10.68
N PHE A 121 4.82 -18.59 -9.76
CA PHE A 121 5.31 -19.86 -9.20
C PHE A 121 5.77 -20.83 -10.29
N ALA A 122 6.27 -20.32 -11.42
CA ALA A 122 6.98 -21.14 -12.39
C ALA A 122 8.28 -21.67 -11.76
N GLU A 123 8.78 -22.83 -12.20
CA GLU A 123 9.99 -23.45 -11.63
C GLU A 123 11.19 -22.49 -11.60
N ALA A 124 11.40 -21.73 -12.69
CA ALA A 124 12.46 -20.73 -12.78
C ALA A 124 12.32 -19.58 -11.77
N GLU A 125 11.08 -19.19 -11.44
CA GLU A 125 10.78 -18.13 -10.49
C GLU A 125 10.92 -18.63 -9.04
N ILE A 126 10.46 -19.85 -8.76
CA ILE A 126 10.65 -20.52 -7.47
C ILE A 126 12.15 -20.63 -7.16
N ASP A 127 12.96 -21.08 -8.13
CA ASP A 127 14.40 -21.15 -7.97
C ASP A 127 15.07 -19.78 -7.80
N ALA A 128 14.46 -18.69 -8.30
CA ALA A 128 14.95 -17.34 -8.03
C ALA A 128 14.71 -16.90 -6.57
N PHE A 129 13.66 -17.40 -5.94
CA PHE A 129 13.33 -17.10 -4.54
C PHE A 129 14.06 -17.96 -3.51
N LEU A 130 14.57 -19.12 -3.90
CA LEU A 130 15.22 -20.05 -2.99
C LEU A 130 16.72 -19.75 -2.85
N PRO A 131 17.29 -19.88 -1.62
CA PRO A 131 18.73 -19.99 -1.39
C PRO A 131 19.36 -21.07 -2.28
N LYS A 132 20.64 -20.92 -2.63
CA LYS A 132 21.35 -21.84 -3.57
C LYS A 132 21.25 -23.30 -3.14
N GLU A 133 21.16 -23.51 -1.83
CA GLU A 133 21.05 -24.80 -1.20
C GLU A 133 19.72 -25.46 -1.57
N LEU A 134 18.62 -24.70 -1.67
CA LEU A 134 17.27 -25.22 -1.86
C LEU A 134 16.80 -25.30 -3.33
N LYS A 135 17.57 -24.74 -4.27
CA LYS A 135 17.24 -24.81 -5.71
C LYS A 135 17.26 -26.25 -6.20
N GLN A 136 16.36 -26.58 -7.13
CA GLN A 136 16.42 -27.89 -7.77
C GLN A 136 17.69 -27.96 -8.63
N LYS A 137 18.55 -28.94 -8.36
CA LYS A 137 19.59 -29.30 -9.32
C LYS A 137 18.86 -30.00 -10.45
N ASN A 138 18.63 -29.29 -11.55
CA ASN A 138 18.16 -29.88 -12.79
C ASN A 138 19.22 -30.88 -13.28
N THR A 139 19.14 -32.11 -12.81
CA THR A 139 19.82 -33.26 -13.41
C THR A 139 19.09 -33.60 -14.70
N CYS A 140 19.67 -33.19 -15.82
CA CYS A 140 19.65 -33.97 -17.05
C CYS A 140 20.95 -34.78 -17.12
#